data_AF-A0A952AFY2-F1
#
_entry.id   AF-A0A952AFY2-F1
#
_cell.length_a   1.000
_cell.length_b   1.000
_cell.length_c   1.000
_cell.angle_alpha   90.00
_cell.angle_beta   90.00
_cell.angle_gamma   90.00
#
_symmetry.space_group_name_H-M   'P 1'
#
loop_
_entity.id
_entity.type
_entity.pdbx_description
1 polymer ?
#
loop_
_entity_poly.entity_id
_entity_poly.type
_entity_poly.pdbx_seq_one_letter_code
_entity_poly.pdbx_strand_id
1 'polypeptide(L)'
;MRKILLLLIITLVSWCNVNAQTDAIIGAGSNTATTTNGAATDAGPMYCTGSTSAFIYSKHFYVYTAAELSNAGIQPGMLITNLAWNKANNAAYSASTAVVFDIYMKNSSATGVPTPVPQDFASLVSGATLVYASTTQSFPATIGWVDFTLTTPFLYT
;
A
#
# COMPACT_ATOMS: atom_id res chain seq x y z
N MET A 1 36.73 -31.63 24.64
CA MET A 1 35.71 -30.71 25.20
C MET A 1 35.55 -29.42 24.39
N ARG A 2 36.60 -28.61 24.16
CA ARG A 2 36.51 -27.37 23.35
C ARG A 2 35.89 -27.52 21.94
N LYS A 3 36.22 -28.60 21.21
CA LYS A 3 35.70 -28.84 19.84
C LYS A 3 34.20 -29.21 19.79
N ILE A 4 33.71 -29.90 20.82
CA ILE A 4 32.29 -30.30 20.93
C ILE A 4 31.43 -29.07 21.27
N LEU A 5 31.92 -28.22 22.17
CA LEU A 5 31.24 -26.96 22.51
C LEU A 5 31.10 -26.05 21.29
N LEU A 6 32.15 -25.96 20.45
CA LEU A 6 32.12 -25.16 19.22
C LEU A 6 31.09 -25.67 18.20
N LEU A 7 30.99 -27.00 18.02
CA LEU A 7 29.99 -27.60 17.13
C LEU A 7 28.56 -27.34 17.61
N LEU A 8 28.33 -27.45 18.93
CA LEU A 8 27.01 -27.24 19.52
C LEU A 8 26.52 -25.79 19.29
N ILE A 9 27.43 -24.82 19.45
CA ILE A 9 27.15 -23.40 19.21
C ILE A 9 26.80 -23.16 17.74
N ILE A 10 27.55 -23.75 16.80
CA ILE A 10 27.27 -23.59 15.36
C ILE A 10 25.89 -24.16 15.03
N THR A 11 25.53 -25.35 15.53
CA THR A 11 24.20 -25.94 15.28
C THR A 11 23.05 -25.11 15.86
N LEU A 12 23.24 -24.49 17.03
CA LEU A 12 22.25 -23.62 17.68
C LEU A 12 22.04 -22.31 16.90
N VAL A 13 23.11 -21.73 16.34
CA VAL A 13 23.04 -20.50 15.54
C VAL A 13 22.39 -20.76 14.17
N SER A 14 22.64 -21.93 13.56
CA SER A 14 22.01 -22.35 12.30
C SER A 14 20.50 -22.55 12.40
N TRP A 15 19.95 -22.68 13.61
CA TRP A 15 18.52 -22.86 13.87
C TRP A 15 17.83 -21.53 14.23
N CYS A 16 18.58 -20.43 14.29
CA CYS A 16 18.00 -19.12 14.50
C CYS A 16 17.46 -18.59 13.17
N ASN A 17 16.16 -18.73 12.94
CA ASN A 17 15.49 -18.07 11.82
C ASN A 17 15.43 -16.57 12.11
N VAL A 18 16.32 -15.80 11.47
CA VAL A 18 16.24 -14.34 11.45
C VAL A 18 15.20 -13.96 10.40
N ASN A 19 13.99 -13.59 10.84
CA ASN A 19 13.00 -12.99 9.95
C ASN A 19 13.37 -11.51 9.80
N ALA A 20 13.86 -11.14 8.62
CA ALA A 20 14.03 -9.74 8.24
C ALA A 20 12.75 -9.23 7.57
N GLN A 21 12.46 -7.95 7.75
CA GLN A 21 11.49 -7.27 6.89
C GLN A 21 11.99 -7.34 5.44
N THR A 22 11.08 -7.65 4.52
CA THR A 22 11.36 -7.65 3.09
C THR A 22 10.56 -6.55 2.43
N ASP A 23 11.24 -5.71 1.65
CA ASP A 23 10.58 -4.69 0.84
C ASP A 23 10.29 -5.29 -0.53
N ALA A 24 9.01 -5.26 -0.91
CA ALA A 24 8.55 -5.72 -2.20
C ALA A 24 8.08 -4.51 -3.01
N ILE A 25 8.75 -4.22 -4.13
CA ILE A 25 8.32 -3.20 -5.08
C ILE A 25 7.41 -3.88 -6.09
N ILE A 26 6.12 -3.73 -5.88
CA ILE A 26 5.15 -4.00 -6.94
C ILE A 26 5.27 -2.83 -7.91
N GLY A 27 5.33 -3.09 -9.21
CA GLY A 27 5.29 -2.03 -10.24
C GLY A 27 4.00 -1.21 -10.14
N ALA A 28 3.62 -0.48 -11.19
CA ALA A 28 2.37 0.28 -11.16
C ALA A 28 1.10 -0.58 -10.98
N GLY A 29 1.21 -1.91 -11.09
CA GLY A 29 0.10 -2.84 -11.27
C GLY A 29 -0.59 -2.63 -12.62
N SER A 30 -1.76 -3.24 -12.82
CA SER A 30 -2.72 -2.80 -13.85
C SER A 30 -3.27 -1.42 -13.47
N ASN A 31 -2.57 -0.37 -13.89
CA ASN A 31 -2.95 1.01 -13.63
C ASN A 31 -3.72 1.56 -14.84
N THR A 32 -5.00 1.88 -14.67
CA THR A 32 -5.79 2.58 -15.69
C THR A 32 -5.60 4.10 -15.65
N ALA A 33 -4.72 4.61 -14.78
CA ALA A 33 -4.52 6.04 -14.66
C ALA A 33 -3.88 6.61 -15.92
N THR A 34 -4.52 7.62 -16.48
CA THR A 34 -3.91 8.45 -17.52
C THR A 34 -3.25 9.65 -16.84
N THR A 35 -2.20 10.21 -17.45
CA THR A 35 -1.62 11.50 -17.00
C THR A 35 -2.56 12.70 -17.26
N THR A 36 -3.80 12.45 -17.68
CA THR A 36 -4.77 13.46 -18.09
C THR A 36 -5.94 13.46 -17.11
N ASN A 37 -6.22 14.64 -16.56
CA ASN A 37 -7.31 14.90 -15.62
C ASN A 37 -8.65 14.40 -16.19
N GLY A 38 -9.22 13.37 -15.57
CA GLY A 38 -10.49 12.78 -15.94
C GLY A 38 -11.07 11.99 -14.78
N ALA A 39 -12.33 12.29 -14.42
CA ALA A 39 -13.02 11.82 -13.21
C ALA A 39 -13.06 10.29 -12.95
N ALA A 40 -12.56 9.46 -13.87
CA ALA A 40 -12.52 8.01 -13.78
C ALA A 40 -11.10 7.39 -13.92
N THR A 41 -10.05 8.19 -14.17
CA THR A 41 -8.70 7.72 -14.51
C THR A 41 -7.57 8.53 -13.85
N ASP A 42 -7.85 9.28 -12.78
CA ASP A 42 -6.82 10.07 -12.11
C ASP A 42 -5.89 9.16 -11.28
N ALA A 43 -4.57 9.38 -11.43
CA ALA A 43 -3.55 8.63 -10.70
C ALA A 43 -3.67 8.84 -9.20
N GLY A 44 -3.73 7.75 -8.44
CA GLY A 44 -3.75 7.76 -6.98
C GLY A 44 -2.36 7.64 -6.34
N PRO A 45 -2.28 7.51 -5.01
CA PRO A 45 -3.40 7.29 -4.07
C PRO A 45 -4.07 8.58 -3.61
N MET A 46 -3.68 9.73 -4.16
CA MET A 46 -4.24 11.02 -3.83
C MET A 46 -4.46 11.85 -5.08
N TYR A 47 -5.63 12.44 -5.18
CA TYR A 47 -5.95 13.50 -6.12
C TYR A 47 -6.71 14.62 -5.41
N CYS A 48 -6.23 15.85 -5.53
CA CYS A 48 -6.96 17.05 -5.20
C CYS A 48 -6.67 18.12 -6.25
N THR A 49 -7.70 18.84 -6.66
CA THR A 49 -7.53 20.08 -7.43
C THR A 49 -7.56 21.24 -6.43
N GLY A 50 -6.71 22.27 -6.64
CA GLY A 50 -6.34 23.28 -5.64
C GLY A 50 -7.48 24.08 -4.98
N SER A 51 -7.12 25.18 -4.32
CA SER A 51 -7.95 25.91 -3.33
C SER A 51 -9.35 26.39 -3.77
N THR A 52 -9.72 26.30 -5.05
CA THR A 52 -11.03 26.67 -5.59
C THR A 52 -11.89 25.47 -6.01
N SER A 53 -11.41 24.24 -5.85
CA SER A 53 -12.11 23.05 -6.32
C SER A 53 -13.16 22.53 -5.36
N ALA A 54 -14.26 22.01 -5.91
CA ALA A 54 -15.23 21.19 -5.19
C ALA A 54 -14.74 19.74 -4.98
N PHE A 55 -13.69 19.30 -5.68
CA PHE A 55 -13.08 17.98 -5.55
C PHE A 55 -12.00 17.96 -4.46
N ILE A 56 -12.45 18.06 -3.21
CA ILE A 56 -11.59 18.07 -2.02
C ILE A 56 -11.27 16.68 -1.47
N TYR A 57 -11.80 15.63 -2.10
CA TYR A 57 -11.54 14.24 -1.75
C TYR A 57 -11.39 13.41 -3.02
N SER A 58 -10.67 12.30 -2.88
CA SER A 58 -10.54 11.27 -3.90
C SER A 58 -10.64 9.90 -3.25
N LYS A 59 -10.99 8.89 -4.05
CA LYS A 59 -11.00 7.48 -3.63
C LYS A 59 -10.33 6.71 -4.74
N HIS A 60 -9.36 5.88 -4.37
CA HIS A 60 -8.61 5.07 -5.31
C HIS A 60 -8.72 3.62 -4.89
N PHE A 61 -8.82 2.73 -5.88
CA PHE A 61 -8.91 1.30 -5.65
C PHE A 61 -7.91 0.61 -6.58
N TYR A 62 -7.14 -0.31 -6.01
CA TYR A 62 -6.11 -1.06 -6.70
C TYR A 62 -6.41 -2.55 -6.60
N VAL A 63 -6.16 -3.29 -7.67
CA VAL A 63 -6.14 -4.74 -7.67
C VAL A 63 -4.76 -5.20 -8.07
N TYR A 64 -4.10 -5.90 -7.15
CA TYR A 64 -2.87 -6.63 -7.44
C TYR A 64 -3.21 -8.10 -7.51
N THR A 65 -2.99 -8.70 -8.68
CA THR A 65 -3.21 -10.12 -8.89
C THR A 65 -2.21 -10.95 -8.09
N ALA A 66 -2.56 -12.19 -7.78
CA ALA A 66 -1.63 -13.11 -7.10
C ALA A 66 -0.32 -13.30 -7.88
N ALA A 67 -0.36 -13.24 -9.22
CA ALA A 67 0.82 -13.30 -10.06
C ALA A 67 1.72 -12.05 -9.89
N GLU A 68 1.14 -10.85 -9.85
CA GLU A 68 1.89 -9.60 -9.61
C GLU A 68 2.53 -9.60 -8.21
N LEU A 69 1.78 -10.01 -7.19
CA LEU A 69 2.27 -10.12 -5.81
C LEU A 69 3.40 -11.13 -5.70
N SER A 70 3.20 -12.34 -6.25
CA SER A 70 4.21 -13.40 -6.22
C SER A 70 5.50 -13.02 -6.96
N ASN A 71 5.37 -12.36 -8.11
CA ASN A 71 6.51 -11.83 -8.87
C ASN A 71 7.28 -10.73 -8.10
N ALA A 72 6.58 -9.96 -7.27
CA ALA A 72 7.20 -8.97 -6.36
C ALA A 72 7.76 -9.60 -5.08
N GLY A 73 7.63 -10.92 -4.89
CA GLY A 73 8.11 -11.64 -3.71
C GLY A 73 7.10 -11.72 -2.55
N ILE A 74 5.88 -11.22 -2.73
CA ILE A 74 4.81 -11.27 -1.71
C ILE A 74 4.04 -12.58 -1.88
N GLN A 75 4.23 -13.50 -0.93
CA GLN A 75 3.62 -14.83 -0.95
C GLN A 75 2.51 -14.96 0.11
N PRO A 76 1.48 -15.81 -0.11
CA PRO A 76 0.49 -16.11 0.91
C PRO A 76 1.12 -16.53 2.24
N GLY A 77 0.57 -16.05 3.35
CA GLY A 77 1.11 -16.24 4.70
C GLY A 77 2.04 -15.11 5.17
N MET A 78 2.44 -14.20 4.28
CA MET A 78 3.21 -13.01 4.67
C MET A 78 2.33 -11.97 5.36
N LEU A 79 2.89 -11.34 6.39
CA LEU A 79 2.27 -10.24 7.11
C LEU A 79 2.78 -8.91 6.56
N ILE A 80 1.89 -8.11 5.98
CA ILE A 80 2.19 -6.77 5.48
C ILE A 80 2.06 -5.79 6.64
N THR A 81 3.11 -5.01 6.88
CA THR A 81 3.19 -4.06 8.01
C THR A 81 3.41 -2.61 7.58
N ASN A 82 3.81 -2.39 6.33
CA ASN A 82 4.03 -1.07 5.75
C ASN A 82 3.56 -1.07 4.28
N LEU A 83 3.04 0.06 3.83
CA LEU A 83 2.78 0.36 2.43
C LEU A 83 3.46 1.67 2.08
N ALA A 84 3.98 1.78 0.85
CA ALA A 84 4.55 3.01 0.37
C ALA A 84 4.10 3.32 -1.06
N TRP A 85 3.90 4.61 -1.34
CA TRP A 85 3.70 5.10 -2.70
C TRP A 85 4.86 6.02 -3.09
N ASN A 86 5.42 5.79 -4.27
CA ASN A 86 6.45 6.65 -4.82
C ASN A 86 5.81 7.85 -5.54
N LYS A 87 6.08 9.05 -5.04
CA LYS A 87 5.63 10.30 -5.65
C LYS A 87 6.54 10.67 -6.81
N ALA A 88 5.94 10.91 -7.98
CA ALA A 88 6.64 11.34 -9.18
C ALA A 88 6.82 12.87 -9.31
N ASN A 89 6.16 13.66 -8.44
CA ASN A 89 6.23 15.12 -8.45
C ASN A 89 6.24 15.68 -7.01
N ASN A 90 6.39 17.01 -6.91
CA ASN A 90 6.44 17.74 -5.65
C ASN A 90 5.07 18.25 -5.17
N ALA A 91 3.97 17.81 -5.77
CA ALA A 91 2.64 18.22 -5.36
C ALA A 91 2.39 17.78 -3.91
N ALA A 92 1.90 18.70 -3.07
CA ALA A 92 1.60 18.46 -1.67
C ALA A 92 0.30 19.16 -1.30
N TYR A 93 -0.37 18.66 -0.27
CA TYR A 93 -1.48 19.39 0.32
C TYR A 93 -0.94 20.63 1.06
N SER A 94 -1.34 21.81 0.61
CA SER A 94 -1.22 23.03 1.41
C SER A 94 -2.47 23.15 2.30
N ALA A 95 -2.60 22.30 3.30
CA ALA A 95 -3.76 22.37 4.17
C ALA A 95 -3.42 23.12 5.46
N SER A 96 -4.17 24.20 5.73
CA SER A 96 -4.36 24.73 7.08
C SER A 96 -5.30 23.86 7.92
N THR A 97 -5.76 22.73 7.38
CA THR A 97 -6.74 21.80 7.95
C THR A 97 -6.25 20.35 7.92
N ALA A 98 -6.89 19.51 8.73
CA ALA A 98 -6.60 18.09 8.91
C ALA A 98 -6.93 17.28 7.63
N VAL A 99 -5.95 16.59 7.04
CA VAL A 99 -6.17 15.70 5.87
C VAL A 99 -6.52 14.31 6.38
N VAL A 100 -7.69 13.82 5.97
CA VAL A 100 -8.12 12.46 6.25
C VAL A 100 -7.54 11.51 5.19
N PHE A 101 -6.85 10.46 5.63
CA PHE A 101 -6.28 9.45 4.76
C PHE A 101 -6.44 8.06 5.37
N ASP A 102 -7.25 7.24 4.72
CA ASP A 102 -7.59 5.88 5.16
C ASP A 102 -7.15 4.88 4.10
N ILE A 103 -6.58 3.76 4.54
CA ILE A 103 -6.20 2.64 3.68
C ILE A 103 -6.97 1.39 4.11
N TYR A 104 -7.67 0.80 3.15
CA TYR A 104 -8.41 -0.44 3.32
C TYR A 104 -7.76 -1.55 2.50
N MET A 105 -7.62 -2.74 3.07
CA MET A 105 -7.08 -3.92 2.39
C MET A 105 -8.00 -5.13 2.54
N LYS A 106 -8.05 -5.99 1.52
CA LYS A 106 -8.73 -7.29 1.57
C LYS A 106 -8.09 -8.29 0.62
N ASN A 107 -8.12 -9.56 1.00
CA ASN A 107 -7.82 -10.66 0.08
C ASN A 107 -9.00 -10.82 -0.88
N SER A 108 -8.71 -11.03 -2.16
CA SER A 108 -9.73 -11.10 -3.20
C SER A 108 -9.29 -12.04 -4.32
N SER A 109 -10.26 -12.68 -4.97
CA SER A 109 -10.06 -13.42 -6.22
C SER A 109 -10.20 -12.54 -7.47
N ALA A 110 -10.36 -11.22 -7.31
CA ALA A 110 -10.46 -10.30 -8.43
C ALA A 110 -9.17 -10.30 -9.27
N THR A 111 -9.33 -10.37 -10.59
CA THR A 111 -8.23 -10.33 -11.56
C THR A 111 -8.03 -8.95 -12.19
N GLY A 112 -8.83 -7.97 -11.78
CA GLY A 112 -8.77 -6.59 -12.25
C GLY A 112 -9.76 -5.70 -11.49
N VAL A 113 -9.69 -4.39 -11.76
CA VAL A 113 -10.61 -3.42 -11.16
C VAL A 113 -12.05 -3.72 -11.59
N PRO A 114 -13.03 -3.80 -10.66
CA PRO A 114 -14.42 -4.07 -10.99
C PRO A 114 -15.00 -3.07 -11.99
N THR A 115 -15.72 -3.58 -12.99
CA THR A 115 -16.46 -2.79 -13.99
C THR A 115 -17.96 -2.86 -13.72
N PRO A 116 -18.76 -1.82 -14.04
CA PRO A 116 -18.37 -0.57 -14.70
C PRO A 116 -17.72 0.46 -13.76
N VAL A 117 -16.95 1.40 -14.29
CA VAL A 117 -16.40 2.52 -13.49
C VAL A 117 -17.30 3.74 -13.73
N PRO A 118 -17.72 4.51 -12.69
CA PRO A 118 -17.33 4.43 -11.28
C PRO A 118 -18.07 3.35 -10.48
N GLN A 119 -17.45 2.89 -9.41
CA GLN A 119 -18.00 1.93 -8.44
C GLN A 119 -18.43 2.63 -7.16
N ASP A 120 -19.44 2.08 -6.48
CA ASP A 120 -19.83 2.52 -5.15
C ASP A 120 -18.74 2.18 -4.11
N PHE A 121 -18.36 3.16 -3.29
CA PHE A 121 -17.27 3.00 -2.32
C PHE A 121 -17.61 2.00 -1.22
N ALA A 122 -18.84 2.01 -0.71
CA ALA A 122 -19.27 1.10 0.35
C ALA A 122 -19.19 -0.36 -0.13
N SER A 123 -19.54 -0.60 -1.39
CA SER A 123 -19.39 -1.89 -2.06
C SER A 123 -17.92 -2.31 -2.22
N LEU A 124 -17.02 -1.38 -2.58
CA LEU A 124 -15.59 -1.66 -2.72
C LEU A 124 -14.90 -2.01 -1.40
N VAL A 125 -15.23 -1.30 -0.31
CA VAL A 125 -14.63 -1.56 1.01
C VAL A 125 -15.36 -2.64 1.80
N SER A 126 -16.45 -3.19 1.27
CA SER A 126 -17.13 -4.32 1.90
C SER A 126 -16.18 -5.51 2.06
N GLY A 127 -16.09 -6.03 3.29
CA GLY A 127 -15.18 -7.10 3.69
C GLY A 127 -13.72 -6.68 3.81
N ALA A 128 -13.38 -5.40 3.68
CA ALA A 128 -12.03 -4.91 3.88
C ALA A 128 -11.71 -4.56 5.33
N THR A 129 -10.44 -4.72 5.68
CA THR A 129 -9.86 -4.26 6.95
C THR A 129 -9.32 -2.85 6.76
N LEU A 130 -9.68 -1.93 7.66
CA LEU A 130 -9.03 -0.62 7.78
C LEU A 130 -7.64 -0.84 8.39
N VAL A 131 -6.59 -0.75 7.57
CA VAL A 131 -5.21 -1.05 7.98
C VAL A 131 -4.42 0.19 8.39
N TYR A 132 -4.89 1.36 7.97
CA TYR A 132 -4.34 2.67 8.30
C TYR A 132 -5.46 3.70 8.31
N ALA A 133 -5.47 4.58 9.31
CA ALA A 133 -6.38 5.72 9.37
C ALA A 133 -5.66 6.91 9.99
N SER A 134 -5.81 8.08 9.38
CA SER A 134 -5.24 9.32 9.88
C SER A 134 -6.18 10.47 9.59
N THR A 135 -6.36 11.36 10.57
CA THR A 135 -7.07 12.64 10.39
C THR A 135 -6.13 13.80 10.19
N THR A 136 -4.81 13.58 10.29
CA THR A 136 -3.77 14.62 10.24
C THR A 136 -2.66 14.25 9.26
N GLN A 137 -2.98 13.50 8.20
CA GLN A 137 -1.98 13.05 7.23
C GLN A 137 -1.28 14.26 6.59
N SER A 138 0.04 14.18 6.46
CA SER A 138 0.78 15.16 5.68
C SER A 138 1.46 14.47 4.51
N PHE A 139 1.57 15.17 3.39
CA PHE A 139 2.28 14.67 2.22
C PHE A 139 3.43 15.62 1.93
N PRO A 140 4.68 15.13 1.94
CA PRO A 140 5.84 16.01 1.77
C PRO A 140 5.86 16.61 0.35
N ALA A 141 6.34 17.84 0.22
CA ALA A 141 6.53 18.51 -1.08
C ALA A 141 7.80 18.04 -1.82
N THR A 142 8.19 16.78 -1.60
CA THR A 142 9.37 16.16 -2.19
C THR A 142 8.98 14.92 -2.99
N ILE A 143 9.72 14.68 -4.07
CA ILE A 143 9.65 13.44 -4.86
C ILE A 143 10.26 12.30 -4.05
N GLY A 144 9.70 11.09 -4.17
CA GLY A 144 10.18 9.90 -3.48
C GLY A 144 9.07 9.11 -2.78
N TRP A 145 9.48 8.10 -2.03
CA TRP A 145 8.58 7.22 -1.30
C TRP A 145 7.92 7.93 -0.10
N VAL A 146 6.62 7.68 0.05
CA VAL A 146 5.85 8.07 1.23
C VAL A 146 5.35 6.80 1.89
N ASP A 147 5.87 6.52 3.08
CA ASP A 147 5.59 5.32 3.87
C ASP A 147 4.37 5.49 4.79
N PHE A 148 3.65 4.39 4.97
CA PHE A 148 2.48 4.26 5.82
C PHE A 148 2.60 2.98 6.64
N THR A 149 3.11 3.10 7.86
CA THR A 149 3.11 1.99 8.83
C THR A 149 1.68 1.63 9.20
N LEU A 150 1.28 0.38 8.94
CA LEU A 150 -0.07 -0.09 9.18
C LEU A 150 -0.34 -0.19 10.69
N THR A 151 -1.43 0.41 11.15
CA THR A 151 -1.90 0.26 12.54
C THR A 151 -2.49 -1.13 12.78
N THR A 152 -2.93 -1.79 11.71
CA THR A 152 -3.37 -3.19 11.72
C THR A 152 -2.60 -3.95 10.64
N PRO A 153 -1.58 -4.74 11.02
CA PRO A 153 -0.88 -5.60 10.07
C PRO A 153 -1.84 -6.50 9.30
N PHE A 154 -1.60 -6.66 8.01
CA PHE A 154 -2.49 -7.36 7.10
C PHE A 154 -1.90 -8.70 6.66
N LEU A 155 -2.60 -9.80 6.93
CA LEU A 155 -2.19 -11.14 6.48
C LEU A 155 -2.66 -11.36 5.03
N TYR A 156 -1.70 -11.50 4.11
CA TYR A 156 -2.01 -11.91 2.75
C TYR A 156 -2.31 -13.41 2.69
N THR A 157 -3.43 -13.79 2.06
CA THR A 157 -3.91 -15.19 1.96
C THR A 157 -4.26 -15.57 0.54
#